data_AF-A0A3P7NX17-F1
#
_entry.id   AF-A0A3P7NX17-F1
#
_cell.length_a   1.000
_cell.length_b   1.000
_cell.length_c   1.000
_cell.angle_alpha   90.00
_cell.angle_beta   90.00
_cell.angle_gamma   90.00
#
_symmetry.space_group_name_H-M   'P 1'
#
loop_
_entity.id
_entity.type
_entity.pdbx_description
1 polymer ?
#
loop_
_entity_poly.entity_id
_entity_poly.type
_entity_poly.pdbx_seq_one_letter_code
_entity_poly.pdbx_strand_id
1 'polypeptide(L)'
;MLPKKFPQILDINECVADNGGCHHDCVNTIGTFYCRCWAGFELEENGKTCKDIDECAISNGGCSHRCVNSPGGHRCECPPGMQINSGGRKCVGESFDRHAVV
;
A
#
# COMPACT_ATOMS: atom_id res chain seq x y z
N MET A 1 -9.70 13.68 48.74
CA MET A 1 -9.91 13.53 47.28
C MET A 1 -9.21 14.71 46.61
N LEU A 2 -8.04 14.51 46.01
CA LEU A 2 -7.28 15.56 45.31
C LEU A 2 -7.64 15.53 43.82
N PRO A 3 -7.84 16.68 43.17
CA PRO A 3 -8.32 16.76 41.80
C PRO A 3 -7.24 16.24 40.84
N LYS A 4 -7.61 15.27 40.00
CA LYS A 4 -6.81 14.85 38.85
C LYS A 4 -6.73 16.02 37.86
N LYS A 5 -5.63 16.78 37.85
CA LYS A 5 -5.14 17.53 36.68
C LYS A 5 -3.80 18.19 37.00
N PHE A 6 -2.74 17.38 36.92
CA PHE A 6 -1.46 17.93 36.49
C PHE A 6 -1.59 18.22 34.98
N PRO A 7 -1.07 19.34 34.49
CA PRO A 7 -1.23 19.73 33.10
C PRO A 7 -0.49 18.75 32.18
N GLN A 8 -1.15 18.32 31.10
CA GLN A 8 -0.59 17.55 29.98
C GLN A 8 0.38 18.44 29.15
N ILE A 9 1.42 19.04 29.75
CA ILE A 9 2.24 20.10 29.10
C ILE A 9 3.65 19.68 28.69
N LEU A 10 4.02 18.41 28.84
CA LEU A 10 5.16 17.86 28.11
C LEU A 10 4.79 16.47 27.61
N ASP A 11 4.44 16.43 26.34
CA ASP A 11 4.26 15.20 25.60
C ASP A 11 5.61 14.51 25.41
N ILE A 12 5.67 13.20 25.63
CA ILE A 12 6.88 12.43 25.31
C ILE A 12 6.74 12.02 23.87
N ASN A 13 7.74 12.28 23.03
CA ASN A 13 7.68 11.82 21.65
C ASN A 13 8.18 10.36 21.57
N GLU A 14 7.26 9.39 21.60
CA GLU A 14 7.63 7.97 21.55
C GLU A 14 8.29 7.56 20.22
N CYS A 15 8.09 8.35 19.16
CA CYS A 15 8.68 8.08 17.85
C CYS A 15 10.19 8.34 17.79
N VAL A 16 10.75 9.08 18.74
CA VAL A 16 12.20 9.35 18.77
C VAL A 16 12.99 8.08 19.08
N ALA A 17 12.43 7.17 19.87
CA ALA A 17 13.07 5.92 20.25
C ALA A 17 12.55 4.78 19.36
N ASP A 18 13.44 4.17 18.58
CA ASP A 18 13.14 3.01 17.72
C ASP A 18 11.88 3.19 16.87
N ASN A 19 11.59 4.43 16.44
CA ASN A 19 10.37 4.75 15.69
C ASN A 19 9.08 4.27 16.40
N GLY A 20 9.02 4.32 17.74
CA GLY A 20 7.89 3.77 18.52
C GLY A 20 7.70 2.25 18.39
N GLY A 21 8.66 1.55 17.76
CA GLY A 21 8.55 0.17 17.31
C GLY A 21 7.61 -0.03 16.12
N CYS A 22 7.33 1.01 15.34
CA CYS A 22 6.51 0.95 14.13
C CYS A 22 7.31 0.38 12.94
N HIS A 23 6.67 -0.45 12.11
CA HIS A 23 7.29 -0.95 10.88
C HIS A 23 7.53 0.15 9.84
N HIS A 24 6.52 1.00 9.62
CA HIS A 24 6.61 2.15 8.71
C HIS A 24 6.69 3.46 9.51
N ASP A 25 5.70 4.35 9.45
CA ASP A 25 5.81 5.66 10.09
C ASP A 25 5.28 5.60 11.53
N CYS A 26 5.99 6.22 12.46
CA CYS A 26 5.43 6.57 13.77
C CYS A 26 4.86 7.99 13.74
N VAL A 27 3.65 8.15 14.27
CA VAL A 27 2.97 9.43 14.41
C VAL A 27 2.75 9.73 15.89
N ASN A 28 3.51 10.72 16.38
CA ASN A 28 3.40 11.20 17.75
C ASN A 28 2.16 12.09 17.93
N THR A 29 1.44 11.91 19.02
CA THR A 29 0.26 12.73 19.38
C THR A 29 0.29 13.06 20.86
N ILE A 30 -0.47 14.05 21.31
CA ILE A 30 -0.45 14.42 22.73
C ILE A 30 -1.00 13.26 23.59
N GLY A 31 -0.12 12.66 24.40
CA GLY A 31 -0.43 11.59 25.34
C GLY A 31 -0.41 10.17 24.77
N THR A 32 -0.04 9.99 23.50
CA THR A 32 0.13 8.67 22.86
C THR A 32 0.82 8.80 21.49
N PHE A 33 1.11 7.67 20.85
CA PHE A 33 1.48 7.60 19.44
C PHE A 33 0.68 6.51 18.74
N TYR A 34 0.78 6.47 17.41
CA TYR A 34 0.30 5.35 16.61
C TYR A 34 1.19 5.12 15.39
N CYS A 35 1.18 3.89 14.89
CA CYS A 35 1.89 3.54 13.66
C CYS A 35 1.00 3.73 12.44
N ARG A 36 1.59 4.21 11.35
CA ARG A 36 0.92 4.42 10.07
C ARG A 36 1.67 3.68 8.97
N CYS A 37 0.93 2.89 8.19
CA CYS A 37 1.48 2.18 7.06
C CYS A 37 1.51 3.06 5.80
N TRP A 38 2.51 2.83 4.95
CA TRP A 38 2.56 3.41 3.61
C TRP A 38 1.38 2.93 2.75
N ALA A 39 1.13 3.63 1.64
CA ALA A 39 0.10 3.23 0.68
C ALA A 39 0.37 1.81 0.16
N GLY A 40 -0.68 1.00 0.01
CA GLY A 40 -0.58 -0.42 -0.37
C GLY A 40 -0.30 -1.36 0.81
N PHE A 41 -0.28 -0.87 2.05
CA PHE A 41 -0.09 -1.70 3.24
C PHE A 41 -1.18 -1.47 4.27
N GLU A 42 -1.55 -2.52 4.99
CA GLU A 42 -2.50 -2.50 6.10
C GLU A 42 -1.80 -2.67 7.46
N LEU A 43 -2.33 -2.02 8.49
CA LEU A 43 -1.82 -2.12 9.85
C LEU A 43 -2.42 -3.38 10.51
N GLU A 44 -1.55 -4.29 10.93
CA GLU A 44 -1.94 -5.52 11.63
C GLU A 44 -2.52 -5.25 13.02
N GLU A 45 -3.18 -6.24 13.62
CA GLU A 45 -3.85 -6.14 14.92
C GLU A 45 -2.91 -5.72 16.08
N ASN A 46 -1.60 -5.95 15.93
CA ASN A 46 -0.61 -5.52 16.91
C ASN A 46 -0.35 -4.00 16.91
N GLY A 47 -0.96 -3.26 15.99
CA GLY A 47 -0.88 -1.81 15.87
C GLY A 47 0.49 -1.28 15.45
N LYS A 48 1.41 -2.15 14.99
CA LYS A 48 2.81 -1.82 14.71
C LYS A 48 3.33 -2.34 13.37
N THR A 49 2.89 -3.53 12.97
CA THR A 49 3.35 -4.19 11.75
C THR A 49 2.49 -3.79 10.57
N CYS A 50 3.16 -3.44 9.47
CA CYS A 50 2.50 -3.15 8.20
C CYS A 50 2.66 -4.35 7.28
N LYS A 51 1.54 -4.91 6.83
CA LYS A 51 1.49 -6.03 5.89
C LYS A 51 1.07 -5.51 4.53
N ASP A 52 1.70 -6.03 3.49
CA ASP A 52 1.35 -5.73 2.11
C ASP A 52 -0.08 -6.16 1.79
N ILE A 53 -0.85 -5.29 1.14
CA ILE A 53 -2.19 -5.59 0.68
C ILE A 53 -2.05 -6.35 -0.63
N ASP A 54 -2.50 -7.61 -0.67
CA ASP A 54 -2.53 -8.36 -1.93
C ASP A 54 -3.69 -7.89 -2.80
N GLU A 55 -3.46 -6.91 -3.67
CA GLU A 55 -4.51 -6.43 -4.58
C GLU A 55 -4.91 -7.50 -5.62
N CYS A 56 -4.05 -8.48 -5.90
CA CYS A 56 -4.38 -9.58 -6.80
C CYS A 56 -5.42 -10.54 -6.20
N ALA A 57 -5.50 -10.65 -4.87
CA ALA A 57 -6.52 -11.43 -4.20
C ALA A 57 -7.94 -10.87 -4.40
N ILE A 58 -8.06 -9.58 -4.77
CA ILE A 58 -9.34 -8.90 -4.97
C ILE A 58 -9.54 -8.60 -6.46
N SER A 59 -10.46 -9.33 -7.11
CA SER A 59 -10.79 -9.12 -8.52
C SER A 59 -9.55 -9.11 -9.44
N ASN A 60 -8.53 -9.91 -9.11
CA ASN A 60 -7.28 -10.01 -9.87
C ASN A 60 -6.57 -8.65 -10.05
N GLY A 61 -6.68 -7.72 -9.07
CA GLY A 61 -6.13 -6.37 -9.18
C GLY A 61 -6.73 -5.54 -10.31
N GLY A 62 -7.86 -5.97 -10.89
CA GLY A 62 -8.43 -5.41 -12.11
C GLY A 62 -7.64 -5.72 -13.38
N CYS A 63 -6.70 -6.66 -13.33
CA CYS A 63 -5.94 -7.11 -14.48
C CYS A 63 -6.79 -8.01 -15.38
N SER A 64 -6.67 -7.80 -16.69
CA SER A 64 -7.31 -8.65 -17.71
C SER A 64 -6.74 -10.07 -17.78
N HIS A 65 -5.46 -10.23 -17.43
CA HIS A 65 -4.72 -11.49 -17.54
C HIS A 65 -4.02 -11.80 -16.22
N ARG A 66 -2.68 -11.82 -16.18
CA ARG A 66 -1.94 -12.14 -14.96
C ARG A 66 -1.80 -10.89 -14.08
N CYS A 67 -2.21 -10.99 -12.83
CA CYS A 67 -1.83 -10.04 -11.79
C CYS A 67 -0.60 -10.56 -11.06
N VAL A 68 0.35 -9.68 -10.75
CA VAL A 68 1.50 -9.98 -9.90
C VAL A 68 1.52 -8.99 -8.76
N ASN A 69 1.32 -9.53 -7.55
CA ASN A 69 1.39 -8.75 -6.33
C ASN A 69 2.85 -8.37 -6.03
N SER A 70 3.06 -7.18 -5.48
CA SER A 70 4.37 -6.71 -5.04
C SER A 70 4.23 -5.78 -3.82
N PRO A 71 5.29 -5.59 -3.03
CA PRO A 71 5.23 -4.69 -1.88
C PRO A 71 4.77 -3.27 -2.28
N GLY A 72 3.64 -2.82 -1.74
CA GLY A 72 3.05 -1.50 -1.94
C GLY A 72 2.20 -1.35 -3.20
N GLY A 73 1.91 -2.44 -3.91
CA GLY A 73 1.01 -2.42 -5.06
C GLY A 73 1.21 -3.59 -6.01
N HIS A 74 0.45 -3.62 -7.10
CA HIS A 74 0.49 -4.72 -8.06
C HIS A 74 0.75 -4.24 -9.48
N ARG A 75 1.08 -5.20 -10.37
CA ARG A 75 1.14 -4.95 -11.81
C ARG A 75 0.42 -6.04 -12.60
N CYS A 76 -0.08 -5.66 -13.76
CA CYS A 76 -0.63 -6.60 -14.73
C CYS A 76 0.45 -7.02 -15.72
N GLU A 77 0.46 -8.31 -16.06
CA GLU A 77 1.39 -8.89 -17.02
C GLU A 77 0.62 -9.57 -18.15
N CYS A 78 1.13 -9.36 -19.38
CA CYS A 78 0.49 -9.87 -20.58
C CYS A 78 1.13 -11.18 -21.06
N PRO A 79 0.35 -12.09 -21.64
CA PRO A 79 0.89 -13.24 -22.36
C PRO A 79 1.80 -12.80 -23.52
N PRO A 80 2.70 -13.70 -24.01
CA PRO A 80 3.51 -13.42 -25.18
C PRO A 80 2.67 -12.98 -26.39
N GLY A 81 3.14 -11.95 -27.11
CA GLY A 81 2.45 -11.40 -28.29
C GLY A 81 1.33 -10.40 -27.98
N MET A 82 1.16 -10.00 -26.71
CA MET A 82 0.23 -8.95 -26.30
C MET A 82 0.96 -7.85 -25.53
N GLN A 83 0.45 -6.64 -25.61
CA GLN A 83 0.98 -5.48 -24.90
C GLN A 83 -0.05 -4.92 -23.92
N ILE A 84 0.44 -4.29 -22.86
CA ILE A 84 -0.41 -3.61 -21.89
C ILE A 84 -0.93 -2.29 -22.50
N ASN A 85 -2.22 -2.02 -22.34
CA ASN A 85 -2.81 -0.77 -22.80
C ASN A 85 -2.36 0.43 -21.93
N SER A 86 -2.64 1.65 -22.37
CA SER A 86 -2.33 2.88 -21.61
C SER A 86 -2.99 2.95 -20.23
N GLY A 87 -4.04 2.15 -20.00
CA GLY A 87 -4.71 2.01 -18.71
C GLY A 87 -4.02 1.04 -17.75
N GLY A 88 -2.91 0.39 -18.12
CA GLY A 88 -2.13 -0.47 -17.24
C GLY A 88 -2.83 -1.75 -16.79
N ARG A 89 -3.98 -2.11 -17.38
CA ARG A 89 -4.85 -3.20 -16.88
C ARG A 89 -5.29 -4.19 -17.95
N LYS A 90 -5.41 -3.76 -19.20
CA LYS A 90 -5.89 -4.62 -20.30
C LYS A 90 -4.73 -4.97 -21.23
N CYS A 91 -4.61 -6.24 -21.55
CA CYS A 91 -3.73 -6.70 -22.61
C CYS A 91 -4.46 -6.59 -23.94
N VAL A 92 -3.84 -5.89 -24.88
CA VAL A 92 -4.30 -5.80 -26.26
C VAL A 92 -3.32 -6.60 -27.11
N GLY A 93 -3.85 -7.42 -28.02
CA GLY A 93 -3.00 -8.01 -29.06
C GLY A 93 -2.42 -6.89 -29.91
N GLU A 94 -1.26 -7.12 -30.50
CA GLU A 94 -0.83 -6.26 -31.60
C GLU A 94 -1.94 -6.30 -32.66
N SER A 95 -2.56 -5.17 -32.92
CA SER A 95 -3.50 -5.05 -34.02
C SER A 95 -2.72 -5.33 -35.31
N PHE A 96 -2.90 -6.54 -35.87
CA PHE A 96 -2.79 -6.71 -37.31
C PHE A 96 -3.92 -5.84 -37.90
N ASP A 97 -3.64 -4.55 -38.07
CA ASP A 97 -4.42 -3.71 -38.97
C ASP A 97 -4.38 -4.40 -40.32
N ARG A 98 -5.51 -4.98 -40.69
CA ARG A 98 -5.75 -5.42 -42.04
C ARG A 98 -5.70 -4.15 -42.90
N HIS A 99 -4.65 -4.06 -43.71
CA HIS A 99 -4.37 -3.15 -44.84
C HIS A 99 -3.35 -2.02 -44.61
N ALA A 100 -2.08 -2.33 -44.89
CA ALA A 100 -1.23 -1.74 -45.95
C ALA A 100 0.16 -2.38 -45.77
N VAL A 101 0.69 -3.17 -46.72
CA VAL A 101 1.07 -2.74 -48.07
C VAL A 101 0.68 -3.84 -49.08
N VAL A 102 0.05 -3.40 -50.17
CA VAL A 102 -0.20 -4.11 -51.43
C VAL A 102 1.10 -4.55 -52.12
#